data_AF-A0A6A4VQG5-F1
#
_entry.id   AF-A0A6A4VQG5-F1
#
_cell.length_a   1.000
_cell.length_b   1.000
_cell.length_c   1.000
_cell.angle_alpha   90.00
_cell.angle_beta   90.00
_cell.angle_gamma   90.00
#
_symmetry.space_group_name_H-M   'P 1'
#
loop_
_entity.id
_entity.type
_entity.pdbx_description
1 polymer ?
#
loop_
_entity_poly.entity_id
_entity_poly.type
_entity_poly.pdbx_seq_one_letter_code
_entity_poly.pdbx_strand_id
1 'polypeptide(L)'
;MEKNYYVAEAEFQEGEEPEEEEDAPIDEELPDLPTDEAMDELGEEEEEREPADPVVKYTPPPKPPVEPYGTGANKKVYFVTNGPGCRWVRLPNVTPTEIFVARRIKKLFTGNLDNPVLTYPPFPGTEKNYLRAQIARITAGTHVSPLGFYQFDEEEEADLGDEESPQNCVENPEFEPIPVRELAAADLSQWCHHTLHILPQGRCQWWNPSTRGEDEEEVEEEEEEEAPAEPEVGPPLLTALSEDATMEGMPAWVARMSSHLSSVHALAVIRSTLWPGAVAFCNGKKFDNFYIGTGHKFSSANFSPEPPPGRDVCYPPHQDTNHATDPTPEEEADFLAAQRGEEEEEEEGEDEEDEEDDED
;
A
#
# COMPACT_ATOMS: atom_id res chain seq x y z
N MET A 1 1.33 -0.35 -28.35
CA MET A 1 1.64 1.08 -28.09
C MET A 1 0.99 1.88 -29.18
N GLU A 2 -0.08 2.57 -28.84
CA GLU A 2 -0.85 3.39 -29.76
C GLU A 2 -0.27 4.80 -29.81
N LYS A 3 -0.02 5.43 -28.64
CA LYS A 3 0.41 6.84 -28.52
C LYS A 3 1.24 7.07 -27.25
N ASN A 4 2.03 8.15 -27.26
CA ASN A 4 2.72 8.65 -26.07
C ASN A 4 1.78 9.52 -25.21
N TYR A 5 2.13 9.71 -23.94
CA TYR A 5 1.47 10.67 -23.06
C TYR A 5 2.33 11.91 -22.84
N TYR A 6 1.70 13.07 -22.89
CA TYR A 6 2.22 14.34 -22.43
C TYR A 6 1.46 14.70 -21.16
N VAL A 7 2.20 14.98 -20.10
CA VAL A 7 1.65 15.26 -18.77
C VAL A 7 2.01 16.69 -18.40
N ALA A 8 1.04 17.43 -17.88
CA ALA A 8 1.23 18.74 -17.27
C ALA A 8 0.82 18.68 -15.81
N GLU A 9 1.68 19.19 -14.95
CA GLU A 9 1.40 19.46 -13.54
C GLU A 9 0.71 20.84 -13.44
N ALA A 10 -0.31 20.94 -12.59
CA ALA A 10 -1.11 22.13 -12.39
C ALA A 10 -1.64 22.23 -10.96
N GLU A 11 -2.03 23.43 -10.58
CA GLU A 11 -2.66 23.78 -9.30
C GLU A 11 -3.93 24.56 -9.58
N PHE A 12 -4.97 24.30 -8.78
CA PHE A 12 -6.15 25.14 -8.79
C PHE A 12 -5.85 26.51 -8.17
N GLN A 13 -6.54 27.54 -8.64
CA GLN A 13 -6.56 28.80 -7.92
C GLN A 13 -7.35 28.60 -6.62
N GLU A 14 -6.96 29.32 -5.58
CA GLU A 14 -7.62 29.28 -4.27
C GLU A 14 -9.14 29.48 -4.43
N GLY A 15 -9.93 28.47 -4.03
CA GLY A 15 -11.40 28.48 -4.14
C GLY A 15 -12.00 27.93 -5.43
N GLU A 16 -11.20 27.47 -6.41
CA GLU A 16 -11.66 26.75 -7.61
C GLU A 16 -11.46 25.23 -7.51
N GLU A 17 -11.27 24.72 -6.30
CA GLU A 17 -11.06 23.31 -6.05
C GLU A 17 -12.34 22.51 -6.38
N PRO A 18 -12.24 21.45 -7.19
CA PRO A 18 -13.40 20.61 -7.46
C PRO A 18 -13.79 19.91 -6.16
N GLU A 19 -15.07 19.96 -5.81
CA GLU A 19 -15.64 19.08 -4.77
C GLU A 19 -15.20 17.65 -5.11
N GLU A 20 -14.51 17.00 -4.18
CA GLU A 20 -14.10 15.61 -4.35
C GLU A 20 -15.38 14.81 -4.61
N GLU A 21 -15.54 14.29 -5.83
CA GLU A 21 -16.43 13.15 -6.03
C GLU A 21 -15.84 12.09 -5.11
N GLU A 22 -16.46 11.88 -3.95
CA GLU A 22 -16.12 10.77 -3.06
C GLU A 22 -16.06 9.53 -3.95
N ASP A 23 -14.84 9.08 -4.27
CA ASP A 23 -14.64 7.83 -4.97
C ASP A 23 -15.26 6.80 -4.02
N ALA A 24 -16.48 6.39 -4.34
CA ALA A 24 -17.23 5.42 -3.55
C ALA A 24 -16.26 4.29 -3.22
N PRO A 25 -16.15 3.86 -1.95
CA PRO A 25 -15.35 2.70 -1.64
C PRO A 25 -15.77 1.61 -2.62
N ILE A 26 -14.79 1.10 -3.37
CA ILE A 26 -14.98 -0.13 -4.13
C ILE A 26 -15.17 -1.17 -3.04
N ASP A 27 -16.42 -1.32 -2.62
CA ASP A 27 -16.92 -2.46 -1.91
C ASP A 27 -16.68 -3.60 -2.88
N GLU A 28 -15.61 -4.36 -2.64
CA GLU A 28 -15.59 -5.72 -3.14
C GLU A 28 -16.77 -6.39 -2.44
N GLU A 29 -17.95 -6.33 -3.07
CA GLU A 29 -19.13 -7.13 -2.72
C GLU A 29 -18.67 -8.60 -2.71
N LEU A 30 -18.13 -9.02 -1.56
CA LEU A 30 -18.18 -10.40 -1.14
C LEU A 30 -19.67 -10.70 -1.00
N PRO A 31 -20.18 -11.77 -1.62
CA PRO A 31 -21.60 -12.09 -1.53
C PRO A 31 -21.99 -12.22 -0.07
N ASP A 32 -22.98 -11.41 0.35
CA ASP A 32 -23.61 -11.46 1.68
C ASP A 32 -23.81 -12.93 2.09
N LEU A 33 -23.01 -13.39 3.04
CA LEU A 33 -23.38 -14.56 3.82
C LEU A 33 -24.55 -14.12 4.70
N PRO A 34 -25.66 -14.88 4.73
CA PRO A 34 -26.85 -14.48 5.47
C PRO A 34 -26.50 -14.28 6.95
N THR A 35 -26.83 -13.09 7.48
CA THR A 35 -26.73 -12.77 8.90
C THR A 35 -27.73 -13.59 9.71
N ASP A 36 -27.34 -13.94 10.94
CA ASP A 36 -28.02 -14.85 11.88
C ASP A 36 -29.46 -14.43 12.28
N GLU A 37 -29.94 -13.25 11.88
CA GLU A 37 -31.26 -12.74 12.25
C GLU A 37 -32.43 -13.43 11.51
N ALA A 38 -32.16 -14.24 10.49
CA ALA A 38 -33.20 -14.92 9.70
C ALA A 38 -33.55 -16.35 10.15
N MET A 39 -32.89 -16.89 11.19
CA MET A 39 -33.08 -18.28 11.63
C MET A 39 -33.76 -18.45 12.99
N ASP A 40 -34.18 -17.37 13.65
CA ASP A 40 -34.74 -17.42 15.02
C ASP A 40 -36.26 -17.65 15.08
N GLU A 41 -36.85 -18.19 14.00
CA GLU A 41 -38.29 -18.47 13.94
C GLU A 41 -38.57 -19.87 13.40
N LEU A 42 -38.05 -20.92 14.05
CA LEU A 42 -38.61 -22.28 14.02
C LEU A 42 -37.98 -23.21 15.08
N GLY A 43 -38.74 -23.45 16.14
CA GLY A 43 -38.87 -24.78 16.76
C GLY A 43 -37.76 -25.24 17.71
N GLU A 44 -38.06 -25.19 19.01
CA GLU A 44 -37.42 -25.99 20.05
C GLU A 44 -37.57 -27.50 19.76
N GLU A 45 -36.55 -28.15 19.20
CA GLU A 45 -36.31 -29.60 19.39
C GLU A 45 -34.80 -29.81 19.54
N GLU A 46 -34.37 -30.17 20.76
CA GLU A 46 -33.01 -30.61 21.08
C GLU A 46 -32.74 -31.96 20.40
N GLU A 47 -32.34 -31.95 19.14
CA GLU A 47 -31.69 -33.08 18.48
C GLU A 47 -30.24 -32.68 18.14
N GLU A 48 -29.31 -33.59 18.44
CA GLU A 48 -27.85 -33.50 18.29
C GLU A 48 -27.37 -32.51 17.22
N ARG A 49 -27.04 -31.28 17.64
CA ARG A 49 -26.51 -30.25 16.75
C ARG A 49 -25.10 -30.67 16.35
N GLU A 50 -24.91 -31.06 15.08
CA GLU A 50 -23.57 -31.22 14.49
C GLU A 50 -22.72 -30.00 14.87
N PRO A 51 -21.43 -30.16 15.25
CA PRO A 51 -20.60 -29.03 15.61
C PRO A 51 -20.62 -28.02 14.46
N ALA A 52 -21.11 -26.80 14.74
CA ALA A 52 -21.20 -25.76 13.74
C ALA A 52 -19.85 -25.59 13.05
N ASP A 53 -19.87 -25.52 11.71
CA ASP A 53 -18.66 -25.31 10.93
C ASP A 53 -17.89 -24.09 11.47
N PRO A 54 -16.56 -24.18 11.64
CA PRO A 54 -15.78 -23.07 12.18
C PRO A 54 -15.92 -21.86 11.26
N VAL A 55 -16.49 -20.79 11.80
CA VAL A 55 -16.62 -19.50 11.11
C VAL A 55 -15.22 -18.92 10.92
N VAL A 56 -14.86 -18.62 9.67
CA VAL A 56 -13.58 -18.00 9.32
C VAL A 56 -13.54 -16.59 9.90
N LYS A 57 -12.82 -16.42 11.02
CA LYS A 57 -12.58 -15.12 11.68
C LYS A 57 -11.42 -14.34 11.06
N TYR A 58 -11.32 -14.28 9.72
CA TYR A 58 -10.27 -13.49 9.06
C TYR A 58 -10.80 -12.11 8.68
N THR A 59 -10.30 -11.07 9.35
CA THR A 59 -10.46 -9.67 8.93
C THR A 59 -9.21 -9.24 8.17
N PRO A 60 -9.33 -8.77 6.91
CA PRO A 60 -8.19 -8.25 6.19
C PRO A 60 -7.64 -7.00 6.91
N PRO A 61 -6.31 -6.78 6.90
CA PRO A 61 -5.72 -5.62 7.54
C PRO A 61 -6.30 -4.33 6.92
N PRO A 62 -6.52 -3.28 7.73
CA PRO A 62 -7.19 -2.08 7.27
C PRO A 62 -6.34 -1.36 6.21
N LYS A 63 -6.99 -0.92 5.13
CA LYS A 63 -6.34 -0.22 4.03
C LYS A 63 -6.05 1.24 4.46
N PRO A 64 -4.85 1.78 4.18
CA PRO A 64 -4.55 3.17 4.50
C PRO A 64 -5.50 4.13 3.75
N PRO A 65 -6.01 5.19 4.41
CA PRO A 65 -6.93 6.13 3.78
C PRO A 65 -6.21 7.00 2.75
N VAL A 66 -6.99 7.51 1.78
CA VAL A 66 -6.50 8.35 0.68
C VAL A 66 -6.16 9.75 1.21
N GLU A 67 -5.06 10.34 0.73
CA GLU A 67 -4.72 11.73 1.04
C GLU A 67 -5.61 12.68 0.21
N PRO A 68 -6.24 13.70 0.82
CA PRO A 68 -7.10 14.63 0.09
C PRO A 68 -6.29 15.49 -0.88
N TYR A 69 -6.98 16.18 -1.79
CA TYR A 69 -6.34 17.18 -2.64
C TYR A 69 -5.61 18.24 -1.79
N GLY A 70 -4.43 18.64 -2.26
CA GLY A 70 -3.58 19.63 -1.56
C GLY A 70 -2.59 19.01 -0.58
N THR A 71 -2.74 17.74 -0.19
CA THR A 71 -1.87 17.07 0.79
C THR A 71 -1.03 15.96 0.15
N GLY A 72 0.21 15.80 0.62
CA GLY A 72 1.07 14.67 0.31
C GLY A 72 1.23 14.36 -1.18
N ALA A 73 0.90 13.13 -1.58
CA ALA A 73 0.99 12.66 -2.96
C ALA A 73 -0.09 13.27 -3.88
N ASN A 74 -1.14 13.87 -3.32
CA ASN A 74 -2.25 14.54 -4.02
C ASN A 74 -2.17 16.08 -3.95
N LYS A 75 -1.00 16.64 -3.60
CA LYS A 75 -0.76 18.08 -3.56
C LYS A 75 -0.96 18.82 -4.89
N LYS A 76 -0.73 18.16 -6.03
CA LYS A 76 -0.84 18.76 -7.37
C LYS A 76 -1.80 17.95 -8.24
N VAL A 77 -2.44 18.62 -9.20
CA VAL A 77 -3.29 17.98 -10.21
C VAL A 77 -2.50 17.73 -11.48
N TYR A 78 -2.77 16.61 -12.13
CA TYR A 78 -2.11 16.23 -13.37
C TYR A 78 -3.10 16.13 -14.51
N PHE A 79 -2.77 16.76 -15.63
CA PHE A 79 -3.50 16.66 -16.88
C PHE A 79 -2.68 15.89 -17.91
N VAL A 80 -3.34 15.00 -18.62
CA VAL A 80 -2.70 14.15 -19.64
C VAL A 80 -3.31 14.39 -21.02
N THR A 81 -2.49 14.32 -22.04
CA THR A 81 -2.92 14.31 -23.44
C THR A 81 -2.02 13.43 -24.30
N ASN A 82 -2.52 12.90 -25.42
CA ASN A 82 -1.69 12.15 -26.36
C ASN A 82 -0.91 13.05 -27.34
N GLY A 83 -1.22 14.34 -27.38
CA GLY A 83 -0.55 15.31 -28.23
C GLY A 83 -0.88 16.73 -27.79
N PRO A 84 0.05 17.71 -27.87
CA PRO A 84 -0.16 19.05 -27.31
C PRO A 84 -1.39 19.81 -27.83
N GLY A 85 -1.86 19.48 -29.04
CA GLY A 85 -3.06 20.08 -29.64
C GLY A 85 -4.36 19.28 -29.40
N CYS A 86 -4.30 18.19 -28.66
CA CYS A 86 -5.46 17.34 -28.36
C CYS A 86 -6.14 17.79 -27.06
N ARG A 87 -7.28 17.15 -26.74
CA ARG A 87 -7.96 17.35 -25.46
C ARG A 87 -7.05 16.91 -24.30
N TRP A 88 -7.06 17.71 -23.24
CA TRP A 88 -6.45 17.37 -21.96
C TRP A 88 -7.48 16.70 -21.06
N VAL A 89 -7.08 15.63 -20.39
CA VAL A 89 -7.90 14.84 -19.47
C VAL A 89 -7.27 14.93 -18.09
N ARG A 90 -8.07 15.25 -17.06
CA ARG A 90 -7.61 15.26 -15.67
C ARG A 90 -7.39 13.82 -15.19
N LEU A 91 -6.27 13.55 -14.55
CA LEU A 91 -6.03 12.29 -13.86
C LEU A 91 -6.70 12.31 -12.47
N PRO A 92 -7.18 11.15 -11.97
CA PRO A 92 -7.75 11.06 -10.63
C PRO A 92 -6.69 11.32 -9.54
N ASN A 93 -7.15 11.45 -8.29
CA ASN A 93 -6.26 11.39 -7.13
C ASN A 93 -5.66 9.97 -7.02
N VAL A 94 -4.45 9.88 -6.48
CA VAL A 94 -3.77 8.61 -6.28
C VAL A 94 -4.14 8.02 -4.93
N THR A 95 -4.35 6.71 -4.88
CA THR A 95 -4.57 6.00 -3.61
C THR A 95 -3.28 5.32 -3.12
N PRO A 96 -3.12 5.09 -1.80
CA PRO A 96 -1.96 4.38 -1.26
C PRO A 96 -1.84 2.96 -1.85
N THR A 97 -2.97 2.27 -2.03
CA THR A 97 -3.02 0.93 -2.62
C THR A 97 -2.51 0.91 -4.06
N GLU A 98 -2.86 1.92 -4.88
CA GLU A 98 -2.34 2.06 -6.24
C GLU A 98 -0.81 2.19 -6.23
N ILE A 99 -0.24 3.04 -5.36
CA ILE A 99 1.21 3.24 -5.26
C ILE A 99 1.90 1.96 -4.80
N PHE A 100 1.32 1.28 -3.81
CA PHE A 100 1.82 0.02 -3.27
C PHE A 100 1.90 -1.05 -4.36
N VAL A 101 0.81 -1.30 -5.10
CA VAL A 101 0.80 -2.29 -6.18
C VAL A 101 1.71 -1.84 -7.33
N ALA A 102 1.72 -0.56 -7.69
CA ALA A 102 2.55 -0.01 -8.76
C ALA A 102 4.06 -0.26 -8.51
N ARG A 103 4.51 -0.34 -7.26
CA ARG A 103 5.89 -0.70 -6.89
C ARG A 103 6.26 -2.14 -7.24
N ARG A 104 5.28 -3.04 -7.24
CA ARG A 104 5.44 -4.50 -7.39
C ARG A 104 5.24 -4.98 -8.83
N ILE A 105 4.68 -4.14 -9.69
CA ILE A 105 4.39 -4.47 -11.10
C ILE A 105 5.28 -3.70 -12.07
N LYS A 106 5.54 -4.30 -13.25
CA LYS A 106 6.26 -3.66 -14.35
C LYS A 106 5.47 -3.80 -15.65
N LYS A 107 4.64 -2.80 -15.97
CA LYS A 107 3.83 -2.74 -17.18
C LYS A 107 4.18 -1.52 -18.01
N LEU A 108 4.22 -1.68 -19.34
CA LEU A 108 4.41 -0.59 -20.28
C LEU A 108 3.05 0.03 -20.61
N PHE A 109 3.03 1.35 -20.77
CA PHE A 109 1.84 2.10 -21.15
C PHE A 109 1.42 1.77 -22.59
N THR A 110 0.11 1.65 -22.80
CA THR A 110 -0.47 1.39 -24.12
C THR A 110 -0.74 2.66 -24.89
N GLY A 111 -0.99 3.78 -24.21
CA GLY A 111 -1.41 5.05 -24.80
C GLY A 111 -2.92 5.28 -24.78
N ASN A 112 -3.68 4.34 -24.21
CA ASN A 112 -5.11 4.46 -23.93
C ASN A 112 -5.36 4.46 -22.41
N LEU A 113 -5.97 5.53 -21.90
CA LEU A 113 -6.21 5.74 -20.47
C LEU A 113 -7.21 4.76 -19.86
N ASP A 114 -8.16 4.26 -20.65
CA ASP A 114 -9.24 3.38 -20.19
C ASP A 114 -8.86 1.89 -20.25
N ASN A 115 -7.64 1.57 -20.71
CA ASN A 115 -7.18 0.20 -20.84
C ASN A 115 -6.99 -0.45 -19.44
N PRO A 116 -7.52 -1.66 -19.18
CA PRO A 116 -7.36 -2.32 -17.89
C PRO A 116 -5.91 -2.78 -17.67
N VAL A 117 -5.43 -2.64 -16.43
CA VAL A 117 -4.06 -3.05 -16.04
C VAL A 117 -4.11 -4.46 -15.48
N LEU A 118 -3.97 -5.44 -16.37
CA LEU A 118 -3.99 -6.86 -15.99
C LEU A 118 -2.62 -7.31 -15.46
N THR A 119 -2.48 -7.33 -14.14
CA THR A 119 -1.26 -7.73 -13.42
C THR A 119 -1.55 -8.69 -12.28
N TYR A 120 -0.49 -9.32 -11.80
CA TYR A 120 -0.45 -9.96 -10.49
C TYR A 120 0.75 -9.36 -9.71
N PRO A 121 0.53 -8.76 -8.52
CA PRO A 121 -0.76 -8.52 -7.85
C PRO A 121 -1.75 -7.68 -8.69
N PRO A 122 -3.07 -7.83 -8.45
CA PRO A 122 -4.09 -7.08 -9.20
C PRO A 122 -3.96 -5.58 -8.92
N PHE A 123 -3.96 -4.78 -9.99
CA PHE A 123 -3.89 -3.32 -9.87
C PHE A 123 -5.30 -2.74 -9.76
N PRO A 124 -5.61 -1.94 -8.71
CA PRO A 124 -6.93 -1.33 -8.56
C PRO A 124 -7.07 -0.16 -9.55
N GLY A 125 -7.72 -0.40 -10.68
CA GLY A 125 -8.06 0.63 -11.67
C GLY A 125 -7.52 0.38 -13.08
N THR A 126 -7.51 1.45 -13.87
CA THR A 126 -7.14 1.41 -15.30
C THR A 126 -5.78 2.07 -15.54
N GLU A 127 -5.37 2.18 -16.80
CA GLU A 127 -4.09 2.80 -17.18
C GLU A 127 -3.99 4.26 -16.70
N LYS A 128 -5.10 4.99 -16.57
CA LYS A 128 -5.11 6.35 -15.99
C LYS A 128 -4.63 6.37 -14.54
N ASN A 129 -5.10 5.42 -13.72
CA ASN A 129 -4.74 5.25 -12.32
C ASN A 129 -3.27 4.80 -12.20
N TYR A 130 -2.85 3.86 -13.05
CA TYR A 130 -1.46 3.42 -13.09
C TYR A 130 -0.51 4.54 -13.51
N LEU A 131 -0.88 5.35 -14.51
CA LEU A 131 -0.10 6.51 -14.93
C LEU A 131 0.01 7.52 -13.78
N ARG A 132 -1.09 7.83 -13.10
CA ARG A 132 -1.12 8.71 -11.93
C ARG A 132 -0.22 8.22 -10.79
N ALA A 133 -0.24 6.91 -10.49
CA ALA A 133 0.64 6.30 -9.49
C ALA A 133 2.11 6.37 -9.90
N GLN A 134 2.44 6.15 -11.18
CA GLN A 134 3.81 6.30 -11.67
C GLN A 134 4.29 7.76 -11.59
N ILE A 135 3.43 8.73 -11.92
CA ILE A 135 3.75 10.16 -11.77
C ILE A 135 4.07 10.48 -10.31
N ALA A 136 3.23 10.07 -9.36
CA ALA A 136 3.46 10.31 -7.93
C ALA A 136 4.85 9.81 -7.50
N ARG A 137 5.20 8.58 -7.90
CA ARG A 137 6.48 7.94 -7.58
C ARG A 137 7.70 8.62 -8.24
N ILE A 138 7.53 9.15 -9.45
CA ILE A 138 8.58 9.87 -10.17
C ILE A 138 8.78 11.23 -9.53
N THR A 139 7.71 12.01 -9.34
CA THR A 139 7.73 13.33 -8.71
C THR A 139 8.41 13.27 -7.36
N ALA A 140 7.94 12.40 -6.47
CA ALA A 140 8.49 12.23 -5.11
C ALA A 140 9.97 11.80 -5.05
N GLY A 141 10.52 11.23 -6.14
CA GLY A 141 11.91 10.77 -6.17
C GLY A 141 12.82 11.56 -7.10
N THR A 142 12.31 12.58 -7.81
CA THR A 142 13.08 13.26 -8.87
C THR A 142 12.90 14.76 -8.93
N HIS A 143 11.95 15.35 -8.22
CA HIS A 143 11.82 16.80 -8.13
C HIS A 143 12.89 17.37 -7.20
N VAL A 144 13.88 18.00 -7.82
CA VAL A 144 15.05 18.54 -7.12
C VAL A 144 15.26 20.01 -7.47
N SER A 145 15.83 20.75 -6.53
CA SER A 145 16.12 22.17 -6.67
C SER A 145 17.53 22.48 -6.18
N PRO A 146 18.14 23.58 -6.65
CA PRO A 146 19.36 24.11 -6.03
C PRO A 146 19.14 24.35 -4.53
N LEU A 147 20.16 24.05 -3.72
CA LEU A 147 20.11 24.25 -2.28
C LEU A 147 19.81 25.73 -1.95
N GLY A 148 18.85 25.97 -1.06
CA GLY A 148 18.44 27.31 -0.63
C GLY A 148 17.49 28.04 -1.60
N PHE A 149 17.11 27.42 -2.73
CA PHE A 149 16.07 27.97 -3.62
C PHE A 149 14.70 27.99 -2.94
N TYR A 150 14.36 26.91 -2.22
CA TYR A 150 13.18 26.83 -1.37
C TYR A 150 13.59 26.90 0.10
N GLN A 151 12.71 27.44 0.92
CA GLN A 151 12.79 27.44 2.39
C GLN A 151 11.49 26.91 2.98
N PHE A 152 11.50 26.51 4.24
CA PHE A 152 10.28 26.11 4.94
C PHE A 152 9.32 27.28 5.08
N ASP A 153 8.03 26.97 5.11
CA ASP A 153 7.00 27.97 5.42
C ASP A 153 7.08 28.30 6.91
N GLU A 154 7.36 29.55 7.25
CA GLU A 154 7.53 30.00 8.64
C GLU A 154 6.23 29.86 9.46
N GLU A 155 5.06 29.97 8.82
CA GLU A 155 3.77 29.79 9.49
C GLU A 155 3.55 28.33 9.86
N GLU A 156 3.84 27.41 8.92
CA GLU A 156 3.78 25.97 9.18
C GLU A 156 4.81 25.56 10.24
N GLU A 157 6.07 25.99 10.11
CA GLU A 157 7.14 25.65 11.06
C GLU A 157 6.83 26.12 12.49
N ALA A 158 6.12 27.24 12.65
CA ALA A 158 5.72 27.76 13.96
C ALA A 158 4.59 26.95 14.64
N ASP A 159 3.74 26.28 13.84
CA ASP A 159 2.61 25.49 14.33
C ASP A 159 2.96 24.02 14.59
N LEU A 160 4.12 23.54 14.11
CA LEU A 160 4.58 22.17 14.30
C LEU A 160 5.22 21.95 15.69
N GLY A 161 4.97 20.78 16.27
CA GLY A 161 5.68 20.31 17.47
C GLY A 161 7.08 19.79 17.16
N ASP A 162 7.93 19.62 18.19
CA ASP A 162 9.33 19.17 18.07
C ASP A 162 9.52 17.81 17.35
N GLU A 163 8.46 17.03 17.14
CA GLU A 163 8.47 15.70 16.52
C GLU A 163 7.94 15.67 15.07
N GLU A 164 7.42 16.79 14.54
CA GLU A 164 6.86 16.87 13.19
C GLU A 164 7.78 17.63 12.24
N SER A 165 7.87 17.15 11.00
CA SER A 165 8.69 17.79 9.96
C SER A 165 7.82 18.63 9.01
N PRO A 166 8.26 19.82 8.59
CA PRO A 166 7.49 20.65 7.67
C PRO A 166 7.22 19.95 6.35
N GLN A 167 6.00 20.15 5.85
CA GLN A 167 5.47 19.47 4.68
C GLN A 167 5.44 20.37 3.45
N ASN A 168 5.48 21.69 3.64
CA ASN A 168 5.55 22.66 2.57
C ASN A 168 6.87 23.44 2.58
N CYS A 169 7.19 23.94 1.39
CA CYS A 169 8.29 24.86 1.18
C CYS A 169 7.86 25.96 0.22
N VAL A 170 8.36 27.16 0.44
CA VAL A 170 8.08 28.37 -0.33
C VAL A 170 9.35 28.88 -1.01
N GLU A 171 9.21 29.60 -2.12
CA GLU A 171 10.35 30.19 -2.84
C GLU A 171 11.07 31.19 -1.94
N ASN A 172 12.40 31.06 -1.85
CA ASN A 172 13.22 32.00 -1.08
C ASN A 172 13.49 33.28 -1.90
N PRO A 173 12.96 34.45 -1.51
CA PRO A 173 13.18 35.70 -2.23
C PRO A 173 14.66 36.16 -2.20
N GLU A 174 15.41 35.74 -1.18
CA GLU A 174 16.82 36.07 -0.97
C GLU A 174 17.78 35.06 -1.64
N PHE A 175 17.27 34.17 -2.50
CA PHE A 175 18.10 33.18 -3.17
C PHE A 175 19.21 33.81 -4.04
N GLU A 176 20.46 33.45 -3.71
CA GLU A 176 21.64 33.77 -4.49
C GLU A 176 22.05 32.59 -5.40
N PRO A 177 22.27 32.83 -6.71
CA PRO A 177 22.65 31.77 -7.62
C PRO A 177 23.96 31.08 -7.26
N ILE A 178 23.90 29.75 -7.14
CA ILE A 178 25.09 28.91 -6.94
C ILE A 178 25.88 28.82 -8.26
N PRO A 179 27.22 28.97 -8.25
CA PRO A 179 28.04 28.81 -9.44
C PRO A 179 27.86 27.42 -10.09
N VAL A 180 27.75 27.40 -11.42
CA VAL A 180 27.52 26.16 -12.21
C VAL A 180 28.56 25.07 -11.93
N ARG A 181 29.79 25.44 -11.57
CA ARG A 181 30.84 24.47 -11.22
C ARG A 181 30.55 23.72 -9.91
N GLU A 182 29.93 24.38 -8.96
CA GLU A 182 29.55 23.80 -7.66
C GLU A 182 28.27 22.96 -7.83
N LEU A 183 27.29 23.44 -8.60
CA LEU A 183 26.12 22.65 -8.98
C LEU A 183 26.45 21.38 -9.78
N ALA A 184 27.55 21.40 -10.54
CA ALA A 184 28.01 20.26 -11.34
C ALA A 184 29.06 19.39 -10.60
N ALA A 185 29.31 19.67 -9.33
CA ALA A 185 30.25 18.90 -8.53
C ALA A 185 29.71 17.49 -8.24
N ALA A 186 30.62 16.54 -8.03
CA ALA A 186 30.29 15.13 -7.91
C ALA A 186 29.73 14.73 -6.53
N ASP A 187 29.88 15.61 -5.53
CA ASP A 187 29.38 15.44 -4.17
C ASP A 187 27.87 15.73 -4.06
N LEU A 188 27.28 16.44 -5.04
CA LEU A 188 25.84 16.70 -5.13
C LEU A 188 25.21 17.42 -3.92
N SER A 189 26.04 18.06 -3.08
CA SER A 189 25.61 18.78 -1.88
C SER A 189 24.77 20.03 -2.17
N GLN A 190 24.85 20.54 -3.40
CA GLN A 190 24.19 21.78 -3.84
C GLN A 190 22.79 21.56 -4.42
N TRP A 191 22.25 20.35 -4.29
CA TRP A 191 20.90 19.99 -4.73
C TRP A 191 20.14 19.32 -3.58
N CYS A 192 18.86 19.61 -3.47
CA CYS A 192 17.96 19.00 -2.50
C CYS A 192 16.62 18.61 -3.12
N HIS A 193 15.91 17.68 -2.48
CA HIS A 193 14.54 17.32 -2.84
C HIS A 193 13.55 18.36 -2.28
N HIS A 194 12.64 18.86 -3.11
CA HIS A 194 11.59 19.82 -2.69
C HIS A 194 10.19 19.23 -2.75
N THR A 195 10.08 17.91 -2.88
CA THR A 195 8.81 17.17 -2.79
C THR A 195 8.93 16.10 -1.72
N LEU A 196 7.82 15.81 -1.04
CA LEU A 196 7.77 14.82 0.03
C LEU A 196 8.08 13.41 -0.47
N HIS A 197 8.73 12.64 0.40
CA HIS A 197 8.99 11.23 0.17
C HIS A 197 7.71 10.41 0.38
N ILE A 198 7.45 9.45 -0.53
CA ILE A 198 6.35 8.50 -0.35
C ILE A 198 6.87 7.27 0.41
N LEU A 199 6.34 7.05 1.61
CA LEU A 199 6.65 5.93 2.51
C LEU A 199 6.30 4.56 1.90
N PRO A 200 6.86 3.45 2.41
CA PRO A 200 6.46 2.07 2.05
C PRO A 200 4.95 1.85 2.02
N GLN A 201 4.20 2.43 2.96
CA GLN A 201 2.73 2.43 3.03
C GLN A 201 2.01 3.02 1.80
N GLY A 202 2.69 3.88 1.02
CA GLY A 202 2.12 4.53 -0.17
C GLY A 202 1.56 5.93 0.09
N ARG A 203 1.73 6.47 1.29
CA ARG A 203 1.42 7.85 1.70
C ARG A 203 2.68 8.68 1.90
N CYS A 204 2.56 10.00 1.95
CA CYS A 204 3.67 10.87 2.36
C CYS A 204 3.75 11.02 3.89
N GLN A 205 2.61 10.93 4.58
CA GLN A 205 2.53 10.88 6.03
C GLN A 205 2.21 9.46 6.50
N TRP A 206 2.83 9.05 7.60
CA TRP A 206 2.55 7.76 8.21
C TRP A 206 1.14 7.75 8.81
N TRP A 207 0.39 6.69 8.49
CA TRP A 207 -0.89 6.41 9.11
C TRP A 207 -0.76 5.21 10.04
N ASN A 208 -1.12 5.42 11.31
CA ASN A 208 -1.15 4.34 12.28
C ASN A 208 -2.43 3.50 12.11
N PRO A 209 -2.32 2.20 11.78
CA PRO A 209 -3.48 1.32 11.66
C PRO A 209 -4.21 1.09 12.99
N SER A 210 -3.51 1.15 14.12
CA SER A 210 -4.01 0.79 15.45
C SER A 210 -4.83 1.91 16.12
N THR A 211 -4.84 3.12 15.58
CA THR A 211 -5.55 4.26 16.21
C THR A 211 -7.01 4.39 15.80
N ARG A 212 -7.58 3.38 15.13
CA ARG A 212 -8.99 3.45 14.68
C ARG A 212 -9.89 2.75 15.69
N GLY A 213 -10.54 3.55 16.56
CA GLY A 213 -11.67 3.10 17.40
C GLY A 213 -11.85 3.81 18.75
N GLU A 214 -12.03 5.14 18.79
CA GLU A 214 -12.65 5.80 19.97
C GLU A 214 -14.15 6.11 19.77
N ASP A 215 -14.70 5.92 18.56
CA ASP A 215 -16.11 6.22 18.20
C ASP A 215 -16.93 4.98 17.78
N GLU A 216 -16.39 3.76 17.90
CA GLU A 216 -17.14 2.51 17.72
C GLU A 216 -17.26 1.81 19.09
N GLU A 217 -18.46 1.84 19.66
CA GLU A 217 -18.81 1.30 20.97
C GLU A 217 -18.45 -0.20 21.10
N GLU A 218 -17.82 -0.53 22.24
CA GLU A 218 -17.83 -1.83 22.95
C GLU A 218 -17.91 -3.10 22.09
N VAL A 219 -16.75 -3.62 21.66
CA VAL A 219 -16.55 -5.07 21.58
C VAL A 219 -15.30 -5.41 22.39
N GLU A 220 -15.51 -5.80 23.65
CA GLU A 220 -14.52 -6.58 24.41
C GLU A 220 -14.38 -7.96 23.74
N GLU A 221 -13.54 -8.08 22.72
CA GLU A 221 -12.87 -9.34 22.43
C GLU A 221 -11.37 -9.11 22.59
N GLU A 222 -10.71 -10.04 23.27
CA GLU A 222 -9.28 -10.05 23.58
C GLU A 222 -8.45 -9.90 22.29
N GLU A 223 -8.21 -8.66 21.86
CA GLU A 223 -7.22 -8.36 20.82
C GLU A 223 -5.86 -8.80 21.37
N GLU A 224 -5.28 -9.86 20.78
CA GLU A 224 -3.84 -10.05 20.81
C GLU A 224 -3.22 -8.69 20.47
N GLU A 225 -2.45 -8.12 21.40
CA GLU A 225 -1.69 -6.89 21.18
C GLU A 225 -0.83 -7.06 19.93
N GLU A 226 -1.36 -6.73 18.74
CA GLU A 226 -0.57 -6.61 17.53
C GLU A 226 0.47 -5.55 17.87
N ALA A 227 1.74 -5.96 17.88
CA ALA A 227 2.83 -5.08 18.24
C ALA A 227 2.69 -3.76 17.45
N PRO A 228 2.70 -2.59 18.14
CA PRO A 228 2.42 -1.32 17.48
C PRO A 228 3.37 -1.18 16.29
N ALA A 229 2.80 -1.03 15.09
CA ALA A 229 3.59 -0.90 13.88
C ALA A 229 4.59 0.25 14.05
N GLU A 230 5.89 -0.02 13.88
CA GLU A 230 6.91 1.01 14.02
C GLU A 230 6.62 2.15 13.02
N PRO A 231 6.64 3.43 13.46
CA PRO A 231 6.35 4.55 12.59
C PRO A 231 7.33 4.59 11.42
N GLU A 232 6.78 4.58 10.19
CA GLU A 232 7.60 4.73 8.98
C GLU A 232 8.03 6.19 8.83
N VAL A 233 9.32 6.48 9.08
CA VAL A 233 9.87 7.83 8.93
C VAL A 233 10.69 7.94 7.65
N GLY A 234 10.28 8.88 6.78
CA GLY A 234 11.00 9.25 5.57
C GLY A 234 12.05 10.34 5.83
N PRO A 235 12.94 10.62 4.85
CA PRO A 235 13.81 11.79 4.92
C PRO A 235 12.98 13.09 4.93
N PRO A 236 13.39 14.12 5.68
CA PRO A 236 12.68 15.39 5.71
C PRO A 236 12.75 16.10 4.35
N LEU A 237 11.85 17.07 4.14
CA LEU A 237 11.90 17.92 2.95
C LEU A 237 13.22 18.71 2.94
N LEU A 238 13.69 19.10 1.75
CA LEU A 238 14.96 19.80 1.54
C LEU A 238 16.23 19.00 1.92
N THR A 239 16.12 17.67 2.07
CA THR A 239 17.28 16.76 2.21
C THR A 239 18.17 16.81 0.96
N ALA A 240 19.49 16.84 1.16
CA ALA A 240 20.47 16.95 0.09
C ALA A 240 20.64 15.65 -0.70
N LEU A 241 20.91 15.74 -2.01
CA LEU A 241 21.11 14.56 -2.87
C LEU A 241 22.36 13.75 -2.54
N SER A 242 23.29 14.32 -1.77
CA SER A 242 24.45 13.61 -1.24
C SER A 242 24.07 12.48 -0.28
N GLU A 243 22.88 12.55 0.33
CA GLU A 243 22.37 11.58 1.30
C GLU A 243 21.53 10.48 0.63
N ASP A 244 21.26 10.59 -0.68
CA ASP A 244 20.50 9.59 -1.42
C ASP A 244 21.23 8.24 -1.44
N ALA A 245 20.46 7.16 -1.23
CA ALA A 245 20.98 5.80 -1.25
C ALA A 245 21.63 5.45 -2.60
N THR A 246 22.86 4.96 -2.55
CA THR A 246 23.55 4.45 -3.75
C THR A 246 22.99 3.08 -4.17
N MET A 247 22.83 2.86 -5.48
CA MET A 247 22.33 1.60 -6.04
C MET A 247 23.52 0.82 -6.61
N GLU A 248 23.86 -0.32 -6.00
CA GLU A 248 24.96 -1.21 -6.46
C GLU A 248 26.30 -0.48 -6.65
N GLY A 249 26.59 0.51 -5.80
CA GLY A 249 27.81 1.32 -5.88
C GLY A 249 27.78 2.42 -6.96
N MET A 250 26.65 2.62 -7.65
CA MET A 250 26.42 3.78 -8.50
C MET A 250 25.66 4.88 -7.72
N PRO A 251 26.04 6.17 -7.88
CA PRO A 251 25.31 7.26 -7.27
C PRO A 251 23.90 7.36 -7.86
N ALA A 252 22.93 7.76 -7.04
CA ALA A 252 21.53 7.97 -7.44
C ALA A 252 21.35 9.05 -8.52
N TRP A 253 22.33 9.96 -8.61
CA TRP A 253 22.35 11.08 -9.54
C TRP A 253 23.72 11.29 -10.17
N VAL A 254 23.72 11.89 -11.36
CA VAL A 254 24.94 12.29 -12.07
C VAL A 254 24.79 13.73 -12.53
N ALA A 255 25.61 14.62 -11.97
CA ALA A 255 25.69 16.01 -12.41
C ALA A 255 26.72 16.20 -13.52
N ARG A 256 26.41 17.06 -14.49
CA ARG A 256 27.29 17.45 -15.60
C ARG A 256 27.08 18.90 -15.96
N MET A 257 28.14 19.52 -16.44
CA MET A 257 28.09 20.86 -17.02
C MET A 257 27.88 20.76 -18.54
N SER A 258 27.05 21.63 -19.12
CA SER A 258 26.78 21.61 -20.56
C SER A 258 27.98 22.01 -21.42
N SER A 259 28.82 22.92 -20.93
CA SER A 259 30.02 23.39 -21.63
C SER A 259 31.15 23.70 -20.66
N HIS A 260 32.34 23.19 -20.95
CA HIS A 260 33.57 23.52 -20.21
C HIS A 260 34.29 24.76 -20.74
N LEU A 261 33.84 25.33 -21.85
CA LEU A 261 34.50 26.46 -22.54
C LEU A 261 34.13 27.82 -21.94
N SER A 262 32.90 27.99 -21.46
CA SER A 262 32.43 29.22 -20.85
C SER A 262 31.50 28.87 -19.69
N SER A 263 31.99 29.05 -18.46
CA SER A 263 31.18 28.83 -17.25
C SER A 263 30.06 29.87 -17.08
N VAL A 264 30.12 31.00 -17.80
CA VAL A 264 29.14 32.10 -17.72
C VAL A 264 27.82 31.72 -18.42
N HIS A 265 27.87 30.90 -19.47
CA HIS A 265 26.70 30.45 -20.22
C HIS A 265 26.48 28.94 -20.09
N ALA A 266 27.23 28.30 -19.20
CA ALA A 266 27.09 26.87 -18.95
C ALA A 266 25.81 26.60 -18.14
N LEU A 267 25.24 25.43 -18.34
CA LEU A 267 24.10 24.92 -17.58
C LEU A 267 24.61 23.79 -16.70
N ALA A 268 24.14 23.75 -15.45
CA ALA A 268 24.26 22.55 -14.63
C ALA A 268 23.09 21.64 -15.00
N VAL A 269 23.38 20.39 -15.33
CA VAL A 269 22.37 19.38 -15.68
C VAL A 269 22.62 18.16 -14.81
N ILE A 270 21.62 17.76 -14.04
CA ILE A 270 21.65 16.55 -13.23
C ILE A 270 20.67 15.53 -13.80
N ARG A 271 21.06 14.26 -13.78
CA ARG A 271 20.24 13.15 -14.27
C ARG A 271 20.13 12.09 -13.20
N SER A 272 18.92 11.59 -12.99
CA SER A 272 18.69 10.46 -12.08
C SER A 272 19.16 9.16 -12.75
N THR A 273 19.90 8.34 -12.01
CA THR A 273 20.22 6.96 -12.41
C THR A 273 19.10 6.02 -11.98
N LEU A 274 18.45 6.30 -10.85
CA LEU A 274 17.31 5.52 -10.34
C LEU A 274 16.07 5.66 -11.22
N TRP A 275 15.83 6.84 -11.77
CA TRP A 275 14.72 7.10 -12.70
C TRP A 275 15.26 7.54 -14.06
N PRO A 276 15.61 6.59 -14.95
CA PRO A 276 16.09 6.91 -16.29
C PRO A 276 15.07 7.77 -17.03
N GLY A 277 15.50 8.96 -17.44
CA GLY A 277 14.65 9.96 -18.09
C GLY A 277 14.38 11.19 -17.25
N ALA A 278 14.60 11.14 -15.93
CA ALA A 278 14.49 12.31 -15.07
C ALA A 278 15.73 13.20 -15.19
N VAL A 279 15.51 14.47 -15.49
CA VAL A 279 16.55 15.46 -15.66
C VAL A 279 16.12 16.75 -14.96
N ALA A 280 17.02 17.34 -14.18
CA ALA A 280 16.89 18.71 -13.72
C ALA A 280 18.02 19.55 -14.31
N PHE A 281 17.75 20.83 -14.56
CA PHE A 281 18.78 21.77 -14.96
C PHE A 281 18.67 23.06 -14.17
N CYS A 282 19.79 23.75 -14.03
CA CYS A 282 19.86 25.07 -13.41
C CYS A 282 20.76 26.02 -14.21
N ASN A 283 20.29 27.25 -14.36
CA ASN A 283 20.96 28.38 -14.97
C ASN A 283 20.71 29.66 -14.16
N GLY A 284 21.61 29.95 -13.23
CA GLY A 284 21.47 31.11 -12.36
C GLY A 284 20.26 30.96 -11.45
N LYS A 285 19.22 31.79 -11.66
CA LYS A 285 17.96 31.74 -10.90
C LYS A 285 16.87 30.87 -11.54
N LYS A 286 17.11 30.33 -12.73
CA LYS A 286 16.13 29.50 -13.43
C LYS A 286 16.52 28.04 -13.28
N PHE A 287 15.61 27.22 -12.79
CA PHE A 287 15.75 25.78 -12.75
C PHE A 287 14.41 25.16 -13.12
N ASP A 288 14.43 23.95 -13.67
CA ASP A 288 13.22 23.17 -13.92
C ASP A 288 13.57 21.68 -13.86
N ASN A 289 12.54 20.88 -13.59
CA ASN A 289 12.57 19.42 -13.61
C ASN A 289 11.70 18.92 -14.77
N PHE A 290 12.17 17.90 -15.49
CA PHE A 290 11.34 17.22 -16.47
C PHE A 290 11.69 15.75 -16.55
N TYR A 291 10.70 14.94 -16.90
CA TYR A 291 10.83 13.50 -17.08
C TYR A 291 10.48 13.10 -18.51
N ILE A 292 11.38 12.37 -19.19
CA ILE A 292 11.12 11.75 -20.49
C ILE A 292 11.61 10.30 -20.44
N GLY A 293 10.68 9.37 -20.33
CA GLY A 293 11.03 7.95 -20.24
C GLY A 293 9.81 7.03 -20.20
N THR A 294 10.04 5.77 -19.86
CA THR A 294 8.99 4.73 -19.81
C THR A 294 8.23 4.71 -18.49
N GLY A 295 8.66 5.50 -17.50
CA GLY A 295 8.07 5.57 -16.18
C GLY A 295 8.48 4.42 -15.25
N HIS A 296 9.63 3.77 -15.44
CA HIS A 296 10.09 2.69 -14.56
C HIS A 296 11.39 3.04 -13.85
N LYS A 297 11.53 2.60 -12.59
CA LYS A 297 12.81 2.63 -11.88
C LYS A 297 13.83 1.75 -12.61
N PHE A 298 15.07 2.20 -12.62
CA PHE A 298 16.20 1.39 -13.00
C PHE A 298 16.30 0.19 -12.05
N SER A 299 16.49 -0.98 -12.64
CA SER A 299 16.78 -2.20 -11.92
C SER A 299 17.80 -2.97 -12.74
N SER A 300 18.91 -3.30 -12.10
CA SER A 300 19.97 -4.18 -12.60
C SER A 300 19.49 -5.62 -12.73
N ALA A 301 18.65 -6.05 -11.79
CA ALA A 301 18.04 -7.37 -11.76
C ALA A 301 16.87 -7.48 -12.75
N ASN A 302 16.65 -8.70 -13.21
CA ASN A 302 15.43 -9.03 -13.94
C ASN A 302 14.23 -8.89 -13.01
N PHE A 303 13.13 -8.38 -13.55
CA PHE A 303 11.86 -8.33 -12.83
C PHE A 303 11.40 -9.76 -12.52
N SER A 304 11.22 -10.08 -11.24
CA SER A 304 10.61 -11.33 -10.80
C SER A 304 9.16 -11.05 -10.42
N PRO A 305 8.17 -11.72 -11.03
CA PRO A 305 6.79 -11.60 -10.61
C PRO A 305 6.64 -12.15 -9.18
N GLU A 306 5.64 -11.63 -8.49
CA GLU A 306 5.34 -12.07 -7.13
C GLU A 306 4.76 -13.49 -7.15
N PRO A 307 5.13 -14.36 -6.19
CA PRO A 307 4.47 -15.64 -6.03
C PRO A 307 3.00 -15.46 -5.59
N PRO A 308 2.13 -16.46 -5.86
CA PRO A 308 0.81 -16.52 -5.23
C PRO A 308 0.93 -16.45 -3.70
N PRO A 309 -0.09 -15.94 -2.99
CA PRO A 309 -0.08 -15.95 -1.53
C PRO A 309 0.10 -17.38 -1.01
N GLY A 310 0.64 -17.49 0.20
CA GLY A 310 0.68 -18.76 0.91
C GLY A 310 -0.74 -19.33 1.08
N ARG A 311 -0.82 -20.64 1.29
CA ARG A 311 -2.10 -21.24 1.69
C ARG A 311 -2.34 -20.89 3.15
N ASP A 312 -3.55 -20.45 3.46
CA ASP A 312 -3.94 -20.23 4.84
C ASP A 312 -3.87 -21.55 5.60
N VAL A 313 -3.29 -21.49 6.80
CA VAL A 313 -3.26 -22.61 7.72
C VAL A 313 -4.60 -22.59 8.44
N CYS A 314 -5.59 -23.31 7.89
CA CYS A 314 -6.96 -23.30 8.39
C CYS A 314 -7.10 -23.74 9.85
N TYR A 315 -6.08 -24.43 10.39
CA TYR A 315 -6.03 -24.81 11.79
C TYR A 315 -4.58 -24.71 12.27
N PRO A 316 -4.27 -23.95 13.33
CA PRO A 316 -3.04 -24.21 14.05
C PRO A 316 -3.07 -25.71 14.43
N PRO A 317 -1.94 -26.43 14.37
CA PRO A 317 -1.91 -27.83 14.80
C PRO A 317 -2.30 -27.87 16.29
N HIS A 318 -3.59 -28.02 16.56
CA HIS A 318 -4.09 -28.24 17.91
C HIS A 318 -3.42 -29.53 18.40
N GLN A 319 -2.96 -29.55 19.64
CA GLN A 319 -2.34 -30.74 20.23
C GLN A 319 -3.27 -31.97 20.20
N ASP A 320 -4.56 -31.76 19.97
CA ASP A 320 -5.61 -32.78 19.88
C ASP A 320 -5.89 -33.30 18.45
N THR A 321 -5.15 -32.88 17.41
CA THR A 321 -5.28 -33.51 16.07
C THR A 321 -4.51 -34.83 15.95
N ASN A 322 -3.95 -35.35 17.06
CA ASN A 322 -3.46 -36.72 17.07
C ASN A 322 -4.68 -37.63 16.93
N HIS A 323 -4.83 -38.23 15.75
CA HIS A 323 -5.74 -39.35 15.58
C HIS A 323 -5.53 -40.33 16.75
N ALA A 324 -6.60 -40.65 17.47
CA ALA A 324 -6.54 -41.71 18.46
C ALA A 324 -5.96 -42.95 17.79
N THR A 325 -5.04 -43.63 18.47
CA THR A 325 -4.49 -44.89 17.96
C THR A 325 -5.66 -45.84 17.74
N ASP A 326 -5.78 -46.42 16.55
CA ASP A 326 -6.80 -47.45 16.29
C ASP A 326 -6.71 -48.53 17.37
N PRO A 327 -7.85 -48.99 17.92
CA PRO A 327 -7.86 -50.02 18.94
C PRO A 327 -7.18 -51.29 18.41
N THR A 328 -6.48 -51.99 19.29
CA THR A 328 -5.86 -53.26 18.92
C THR A 328 -6.93 -54.36 18.79
N PRO A 329 -6.67 -55.43 18.02
CA PRO A 329 -7.62 -56.54 17.88
C PRO A 329 -7.99 -57.23 19.20
N GLU A 330 -7.14 -57.12 20.23
CA GLU A 330 -7.43 -57.63 21.58
C GLU A 330 -8.43 -56.72 22.31
N GLU A 331 -8.25 -55.41 22.24
CA GLU A 331 -9.16 -54.41 22.84
C GLU A 331 -10.55 -54.42 22.17
N GLU A 332 -10.61 -54.63 20.85
CA GLU A 332 -11.90 -54.83 20.14
C GLU A 332 -12.61 -56.13 20.59
N ALA A 333 -11.85 -57.21 20.79
CA ALA A 333 -12.40 -58.49 21.23
C ALA A 333 -12.92 -58.44 22.67
N ASP A 334 -12.20 -57.74 23.56
CA ASP A 334 -12.61 -57.51 24.94
C ASP A 334 -13.85 -56.62 25.02
N PHE A 335 -13.94 -55.58 24.18
CA PHE A 335 -15.14 -54.75 24.06
C PHE A 335 -16.36 -55.55 23.58
N LEU A 336 -16.20 -56.37 22.54
CA LEU A 336 -17.26 -57.25 22.02
C LEU A 336 -17.70 -58.30 23.05
N ALA A 337 -16.76 -58.81 23.87
CA ALA A 337 -17.07 -59.76 24.93
C ALA A 337 -17.80 -59.10 26.10
N ALA A 338 -17.41 -57.88 26.48
CA ALA A 338 -18.10 -57.09 27.50
C ALA A 338 -19.53 -56.74 27.06
N GLN A 339 -19.70 -56.29 25.81
CA GLN A 339 -21.02 -55.98 25.26
C GLN A 339 -21.94 -57.22 25.22
N ARG A 340 -21.39 -58.39 24.85
CA ARG A 340 -22.16 -59.64 24.91
C ARG A 340 -22.52 -60.05 26.34
N GLY A 341 -21.61 -59.83 27.30
CA GLY A 341 -21.88 -60.11 28.70
C GLY A 341 -22.96 -59.20 29.27
N GLU A 342 -22.99 -57.93 28.89
CA GLU A 342 -24.04 -56.98 29.26
C GLU A 342 -25.39 -57.32 28.60
N GLU A 343 -25.39 -57.73 27.32
CA GLU A 343 -26.60 -58.23 26.64
C GLU A 343 -27.15 -59.52 27.27
N GLU A 344 -26.27 -60.44 27.70
CA GLU A 344 -26.66 -61.67 28.40
C GLU A 344 -27.16 -61.38 29.83
N GLU A 345 -26.59 -60.39 30.54
CA GLU A 345 -27.10 -59.94 31.85
C GLU A 345 -28.41 -59.15 31.75
N GLU A 346 -28.65 -58.39 30.67
CA GLU A 346 -29.95 -57.75 30.40
C GLU A 346 -31.03 -58.78 30.01
N GLU A 347 -30.72 -59.79 29.18
CA GLU A 347 -31.66 -60.90 28.89
C GLU A 347 -31.99 -61.72 30.15
N GLU A 348 -30.99 -62.02 31.00
CA GLU A 348 -31.26 -62.71 32.28
C GLU A 348 -32.00 -61.83 33.30
N GLY A 349 -31.85 -60.50 33.23
CA GLY A 349 -32.60 -59.55 34.06
C GLY A 349 -34.06 -59.35 33.61
N GLU A 350 -34.34 -59.40 32.30
CA GLU A 350 -35.72 -59.38 31.77
C GLU A 350 -36.45 -60.70 32.04
N ASP A 351 -35.76 -61.85 32.03
CA ASP A 351 -36.34 -63.16 32.36
C ASP A 351 -36.63 -63.34 33.88
N GLU A 352 -35.94 -62.62 34.77
CA GLU A 352 -36.22 -62.63 36.22
C GLU A 352 -37.36 -61.68 36.64
N GLU A 353 -37.71 -60.65 35.85
CA GLU A 353 -38.85 -59.76 36.15
C GLU A 353 -40.21 -60.32 35.70
N ASP A 354 -40.25 -61.35 34.84
CA ASP A 354 -41.48 -61.98 34.34
C ASP A 354 -41.96 -63.21 35.16
N GLU A 355 -41.25 -63.62 36.22
CA GLU A 355 -41.65 -64.74 37.11
C GLU A 355 -42.26 -64.32 38.48
N GLU A 356 -42.66 -63.05 38.69
CA GLU A 356 -43.37 -62.60 39.92
C GLU A 356 -44.83 -62.12 39.72
N ASP A 357 -45.60 -62.63 38.75
CA ASP A 357 -47.06 -62.32 38.70
C ASP A 357 -47.98 -63.49 38.30
N ASP A 358 -47.74 -64.71 38.81
CA ASP A 358 -48.75 -65.78 38.84
C ASP A 358 -48.53 -66.75 40.02
N GLU A 359 -49.16 -66.51 41.18
CA GLU A 359 -49.84 -67.53 42.03
C GLU A 359 -50.39 -66.93 43.36
N ASP A 360 -51.73 -66.81 43.42
CA ASP A 360 -52.69 -66.84 44.57
C ASP A 360 -52.57 -65.95 45.84
#